data_AF-A0A2E9YKZ1-F1
#
_entry.id   AF-A0A2E9YKZ1-F1
#
_cell.length_a   1.000
_cell.length_b   1.000
_cell.length_c   1.000
_cell.angle_alpha   90.00
_cell.angle_beta   90.00
_cell.angle_gamma   90.00
#
_symmetry.space_group_name_H-M   'P 1'
#
loop_
_entity.id
_entity.type
_entity.pdbx_description
1 polymer ?
#
loop_
_entity_poly.entity_id
_entity_poly.type
_entity_poly.pdbx_seq_one_letter_code
_entity_poly.pdbx_strand_id
1 'polypeptide(L)'
;MRFILNILCYLIGILWLAAGLSGVIDPTFFTESKYATIHVQITGNLGISDIRALGGFFAFLGLGILYATQNPSGKNDWFIAFSLLMFGLALGRTVSLYLEGPEETQTIFAGVEFFMAIILYLKSK
;
A
#
# COMPACT_ATOMS: atom_id res chain seq x y z
N MET A 1 -4.12 -19.21 15.01
CA MET A 1 -3.32 -18.00 14.68
C MET A 1 -2.86 -17.97 13.21
N ARG A 2 -2.18 -19.00 12.70
CA ARG A 2 -1.73 -19.05 11.28
C ARG A 2 -2.84 -18.85 10.24
N PHE A 3 -4.02 -19.41 10.46
CA PHE A 3 -5.17 -19.26 9.56
C PHE A 3 -5.65 -17.80 9.46
N ILE A 4 -5.80 -17.12 10.61
CA ILE A 4 -6.22 -15.70 10.66
C ILE A 4 -5.19 -14.81 9.96
N LEU A 5 -3.90 -15.03 10.22
CA LEU A 5 -2.83 -14.27 9.55
C LEU A 5 -2.85 -14.47 8.02
N ASN A 6 -3.17 -15.68 7.54
CA ASN A 6 -3.32 -15.91 6.11
C ASN A 6 -4.48 -15.11 5.52
N ILE A 7 -5.64 -15.12 6.17
CA ILE A 7 -6.80 -14.34 5.73
C ILE A 7 -6.45 -12.86 5.67
N LEU A 8 -5.81 -12.33 6.71
CA LEU A 8 -5.39 -10.93 6.74
C LEU A 8 -4.40 -10.62 5.61
N CYS A 9 -3.43 -11.49 5.33
CA CYS A 9 -2.51 -11.28 4.21
C CYS A 9 -3.23 -11.32 2.85
N TYR A 10 -4.20 -12.21 2.67
CA TYR A 10 -5.04 -12.22 1.47
C TYR A 10 -5.83 -10.92 1.32
N LEU A 11 -6.45 -10.42 2.39
CA LEU A 11 -7.19 -9.16 2.37
C LEU A 11 -6.28 -7.98 2.04
N ILE A 12 -5.08 -7.91 2.64
CA ILE A 12 -4.09 -6.88 2.34
C ILE A 12 -3.68 -6.97 0.86
N GLY A 13 -3.35 -8.18 0.37
CA GLY A 13 -2.96 -8.39 -1.01
C GLY A 13 -4.04 -7.98 -2.02
N ILE A 14 -5.29 -8.35 -1.75
CA ILE A 14 -6.45 -7.96 -2.60
C ILE A 14 -6.66 -6.45 -2.56
N LEU A 15 -6.57 -5.82 -1.40
CA LEU A 15 -6.76 -4.37 -1.25
C LEU A 15 -5.73 -3.59 -2.05
N TRP A 16 -4.44 -3.92 -1.92
CA TRP A 16 -3.37 -3.26 -2.67
C TRP A 16 -3.44 -3.54 -4.17
N LEU A 17 -3.82 -4.76 -4.55
CA LEU A 17 -4.04 -5.11 -5.95
C LEU A 17 -5.17 -4.28 -6.56
N ALA A 18 -6.31 -4.19 -5.87
CA ALA A 18 -7.45 -3.41 -6.32
C ALA A 18 -7.10 -1.91 -6.40
N ALA A 19 -6.47 -1.35 -5.37
CA ALA A 19 -6.05 0.05 -5.37
C ALA A 19 -5.06 0.35 -6.50
N GLY A 20 -4.07 -0.52 -6.70
CA GLY A 20 -3.07 -0.38 -7.77
C GLY A 20 -3.68 -0.46 -9.16
N LEU A 21 -4.54 -1.45 -9.43
CA LEU A 21 -5.24 -1.57 -10.71
C LEU A 21 -6.15 -0.38 -10.98
N SER A 22 -6.85 0.13 -9.96
CA SER A 22 -7.64 1.37 -10.08
C SER A 22 -6.77 2.54 -10.52
N GLY A 23 -5.58 2.73 -9.93
CA GLY A 23 -4.66 3.80 -10.32
C GLY A 23 -4.01 3.61 -11.70
N VAL A 24 -3.86 2.37 -12.17
CA VAL A 24 -3.39 2.09 -13.55
C VAL A 24 -4.48 2.43 -14.58
N ILE A 25 -5.72 2.01 -14.31
CA ILE A 25 -6.86 2.23 -15.21
C ILE A 25 -7.26 3.70 -15.22
N ASP A 26 -7.44 4.27 -14.03
CA ASP A 26 -7.87 5.63 -13.79
C ASP A 26 -6.93 6.34 -12.79
N PRO A 27 -5.86 6.99 -13.28
CA PRO A 27 -4.91 7.68 -12.41
C PRO A 27 -5.53 8.85 -11.63
N THR A 28 -6.68 9.38 -12.06
CA THR A 28 -7.39 10.43 -11.31
C THR A 28 -7.93 9.92 -9.97
N PHE A 29 -8.08 8.60 -9.81
CA PHE A 29 -8.41 7.98 -8.53
C PHE A 29 -7.44 8.36 -7.40
N PHE A 30 -6.15 8.53 -7.71
CA PHE A 30 -5.15 8.91 -6.73
C PHE A 30 -5.01 10.41 -6.52
N THR A 31 -5.49 11.23 -7.46
CA THR A 31 -5.25 12.68 -7.43
C THR A 31 -6.48 13.54 -7.17
N GLU A 32 -7.66 13.07 -7.57
CA GLU A 32 -8.89 13.86 -7.59
C GLU A 32 -10.04 13.20 -6.82
N SER A 33 -9.88 11.95 -6.35
CA SER A 33 -10.91 11.29 -5.55
C SER A 33 -11.01 11.89 -4.14
N LYS A 34 -12.16 11.69 -3.47
CA LYS A 34 -12.33 12.07 -2.05
C LYS A 34 -11.38 11.34 -1.09
N TYR A 35 -10.72 10.29 -1.58
CA TYR A 35 -9.74 9.48 -0.84
C TYR A 35 -8.31 9.67 -1.38
N ALA A 36 -8.14 10.58 -2.35
CA ALA A 36 -6.85 10.93 -2.91
C ALA A 36 -6.02 11.60 -1.81
N THR A 37 -4.90 10.99 -1.46
CA THR A 37 -3.89 11.63 -0.60
C THR A 37 -2.81 12.34 -1.42
N ILE A 38 -2.80 12.14 -2.74
CA ILE A 38 -1.83 12.74 -3.65
C ILE A 38 -2.52 13.91 -4.36
N HIS A 39 -2.67 15.07 -3.72
CA HIS A 39 -3.19 16.26 -4.39
C HIS A 39 -2.14 16.91 -5.31
N VAL A 40 -1.57 16.13 -6.23
CA VAL A 40 -0.65 16.61 -7.25
C VAL A 40 -1.48 17.01 -8.46
N GLN A 41 -1.36 18.27 -8.88
CA GLN A 41 -1.87 18.69 -10.18
C GLN A 41 -1.10 17.95 -11.28
N ILE A 42 -1.74 16.97 -11.92
CA ILE A 42 -1.15 16.24 -13.02
C ILE A 42 -0.92 17.22 -14.18
N THR A 43 0.32 17.65 -14.37
CA THR A 43 0.70 18.58 -15.44
C THR A 43 1.15 17.79 -16.67
N GLY A 44 0.19 17.49 -17.56
CA GLY A 44 0.43 16.87 -18.86
C GLY A 44 0.59 15.34 -18.85
N ASN A 45 0.83 14.77 -20.04
CA ASN A 45 0.83 13.31 -20.27
C ASN A 45 1.90 12.54 -19.47
N LEU A 46 3.00 13.20 -19.10
CA LEU A 46 4.06 12.60 -18.31
C LEU A 46 3.60 12.33 -16.86
N GLY A 47 2.91 13.28 -16.22
CA GLY A 47 2.37 13.07 -14.88
C GLY A 47 1.32 11.95 -14.82
N ILE A 48 0.51 11.78 -15.88
CA ILE A 48 -0.43 10.65 -15.99
C ILE A 48 0.32 9.31 -16.01
N SER A 49 1.41 9.25 -16.77
CA SER A 49 2.25 8.05 -16.88
C SER A 49 2.88 7.68 -15.53
N ASP A 50 3.39 8.67 -14.78
CA ASP A 50 4.02 8.44 -13.48
C ASP A 50 3.01 7.94 -12.43
N ILE A 51 1.80 8.49 -12.40
CA ILE A 51 0.74 8.01 -11.50
C ILE A 51 0.32 6.57 -11.86
N ARG A 52 0.28 6.22 -13.15
CA ARG A 52 0.03 4.82 -13.56
C ARG A 52 1.17 3.89 -13.16
N ALA A 53 2.42 4.35 -13.23
CA ALA A 53 3.56 3.58 -12.75
C ALA A 53 3.47 3.33 -11.23
N LEU A 54 3.06 4.34 -10.45
CA LEU A 54 2.77 4.19 -9.02
C LEU A 54 1.63 3.19 -8.77
N GLY A 55 0.54 3.25 -9.56
CA GLY A 55 -0.53 2.24 -9.52
C GLY A 55 -0.01 0.84 -9.82
N GLY A 56 0.86 0.69 -10.81
CA GLY A 56 1.51 -0.57 -11.15
C GLY A 56 2.37 -1.11 -10.02
N PHE A 57 3.08 -0.24 -9.31
CA PHE A 57 3.85 -0.60 -8.11
C PHE A 57 2.95 -1.13 -6.97
N PHE A 58 1.81 -0.47 -6.71
CA PHE A 58 0.84 -0.95 -5.73
C PHE A 58 0.18 -2.27 -6.15
N ALA A 59 -0.11 -2.45 -7.44
CA ALA A 59 -0.61 -3.71 -7.96
C ALA A 59 0.41 -4.84 -7.78
N PHE A 60 1.70 -4.55 -8.02
CA PHE A 60 2.79 -5.49 -7.77
C PHE A 60 2.92 -5.85 -6.30
N LEU A 61 2.80 -4.88 -5.38
CA LEU A 61 2.76 -5.14 -3.94
C LEU A 61 1.63 -6.11 -3.58
N GLY A 62 0.42 -5.87 -4.10
CA GLY A 62 -0.73 -6.76 -3.90
C GLY A 62 -0.48 -8.18 -4.40
N LEU A 63 -0.02 -8.32 -5.66
CA LEU A 63 0.32 -9.62 -6.25
C LEU A 63 1.45 -10.33 -5.48
N GLY A 64 2.47 -9.58 -5.05
CA GLY A 64 3.59 -10.10 -4.28
C GLY A 64 3.15 -10.69 -2.94
N ILE A 65 2.27 -10.00 -2.22
CA ILE A 65 1.71 -10.49 -0.95
C ILE A 65 0.85 -11.75 -1.18
N LEU A 66 0.01 -11.77 -2.22
CA LEU A 66 -0.79 -12.94 -2.57
C LEU A 66 0.09 -14.13 -2.94
N TYR A 67 1.10 -13.91 -3.76
CA TYR A 67 2.08 -14.91 -4.17
C TYR A 67 2.85 -15.47 -2.96
N ALA A 68 3.38 -14.62 -2.09
CA ALA A 68 4.11 -15.03 -0.89
C ALA A 68 3.22 -15.76 0.12
N THR A 69 1.91 -15.48 0.13
CA THR A 69 0.96 -16.19 0.99
C THR A 69 0.75 -17.64 0.52
N GLN A 70 0.82 -17.90 -0.78
CA GLN A 70 0.64 -19.23 -1.38
C GLN A 70 1.94 -20.03 -1.50
N ASN A 71 3.08 -19.36 -1.70
CA ASN A 71 4.36 -20.03 -1.93
C ASN A 71 5.14 -20.23 -0.64
N PRO A 72 5.52 -21.47 -0.28
CA PRO A 72 6.24 -21.74 0.95
C PRO A 72 7.73 -21.33 0.90
N SER A 73 8.32 -21.25 -0.29
CA SER A 73 9.74 -20.93 -0.47
C SER A 73 10.00 -19.42 -0.34
N GLY A 74 10.94 -19.02 0.53
CA GLY A 74 11.35 -17.62 0.70
C GLY A 74 10.26 -16.68 1.25
N LYS A 75 9.11 -17.21 1.69
CA LYS A 75 7.96 -16.38 2.10
C LYS A 75 8.30 -15.41 3.22
N ASN A 76 9.15 -15.82 4.16
CA ASN A 76 9.48 -15.01 5.33
C ASN A 76 10.21 -13.72 4.90
N ASP A 77 11.17 -13.84 3.98
CA ASP A 77 11.93 -12.69 3.46
C ASP A 77 11.03 -11.74 2.68
N TRP A 78 10.11 -12.29 1.87
CA TRP A 78 9.10 -11.49 1.17
C TRP A 78 8.18 -10.75 2.14
N PHE A 79 7.67 -11.40 3.18
CA PHE A 79 6.82 -10.77 4.18
C PHE A 79 7.58 -9.70 4.99
N ILE A 80 8.87 -9.88 5.26
CA ILE A 80 9.72 -8.83 5.85
C ILE A 80 9.84 -7.65 4.89
N ALA A 81 10.13 -7.89 3.61
CA ALA A 81 10.26 -6.83 2.62
C ALA A 81 8.96 -6.01 2.48
N PHE A 82 7.81 -6.69 2.38
CA PHE A 82 6.51 -6.01 2.32
C PHE A 82 6.17 -5.28 3.62
N SER A 83 6.53 -5.84 4.78
CA SER A 83 6.36 -5.16 6.07
C SER A 83 7.18 -3.87 6.15
N LEU A 84 8.44 -3.88 5.74
CA LEU A 84 9.30 -2.69 5.71
C LEU A 84 8.79 -1.64 4.73
N LEU A 85 8.27 -2.06 3.57
CA LEU A 85 7.66 -1.16 2.60
C LEU A 85 6.42 -0.47 3.20
N MET A 86 5.51 -1.24 3.81
CA MET A 86 4.33 -0.71 4.49
C MET A 86 4.70 0.23 5.65
N PHE A 87 5.72 -0.12 6.42
CA PHE A 87 6.22 0.72 7.50
C PHE A 87 6.82 2.02 6.97
N GLY A 88 7.53 1.97 5.84
CA GLY A 88 8.05 3.16 5.16
C GLY A 88 6.94 4.12 4.71
N LEU A 89 5.84 3.59 4.15
CA LEU A 89 4.65 4.39 3.81
C LEU A 89 4.04 5.06 5.05
N ALA A 90 3.83 4.28 6.11
CA ALA A 90 3.28 4.77 7.37
C ALA A 90 4.17 5.87 8.01
N LEU A 91 5.50 5.69 7.97
CA LEU A 91 6.45 6.70 8.41
C LEU A 91 6.36 7.97 7.55
N GLY A 92 6.31 7.84 6.23
CA GLY A 92 6.14 8.97 5.31
C GLY A 92 4.91 9.81 5.68
N ARG A 93 3.76 9.16 5.85
CA ARG A 93 2.53 9.83 6.30
C ARG A 93 2.63 10.43 7.70
N THR A 94 3.32 9.77 8.62
CA THR A 94 3.53 10.30 9.97
C THR A 94 4.36 11.58 9.95
N VAL A 95 5.39 11.63 9.10
CA VAL A 95 6.20 12.84 8.88
C VAL A 95 5.36 13.95 8.25
N SER A 96 4.55 13.64 7.24
CA SER A 96 3.61 14.62 6.65
C SER A 96 2.66 15.20 7.69
N LEU A 97 2.03 14.37 8.53
CA LEU A 97 1.15 14.83 9.62
C LEU A 97 1.88 15.75 10.62
N TYR A 98 3.16 15.48 10.89
CA TYR A 98 3.98 16.32 11.76
C TYR A 98 4.31 17.68 11.13
N LEU A 99 4.61 17.71 9.83
CA LEU A 99 5.05 18.92 9.12
C LEU A 99 3.89 19.79 8.62
N GLU A 100 2.84 19.16 8.10
CA GLU A 100 1.71 19.81 7.42
C GLU A 100 0.49 19.98 8.34
N GLY A 101 0.47 19.27 9.46
CA GLY A 101 -0.61 19.29 10.44
C GLY A 101 -1.59 18.11 10.27
N PRO A 102 -2.52 17.94 11.23
CA PRO A 102 -3.39 16.79 11.26
C PRO A 102 -4.49 16.87 10.19
N GLU A 103 -4.42 15.98 9.21
CA GLU A 103 -5.52 15.66 8.30
C GLU A 103 -6.13 14.30 8.68
N GLU A 104 -7.46 14.24 8.82
CA GLU A 104 -8.17 13.04 9.29
C GLU A 104 -7.88 11.83 8.38
N THR A 105 -7.96 12.03 7.06
CA THR A 105 -7.69 10.99 6.06
C THR A 105 -6.27 10.45 6.17
N GLN A 106 -5.27 11.33 6.26
CA GLN A 106 -3.86 10.93 6.38
C GLN A 106 -3.58 10.18 7.69
N THR A 107 -4.24 10.58 8.78
CA THR A 107 -4.11 9.94 10.10
C THR A 107 -4.65 8.51 10.09
N ILE A 108 -5.85 8.32 9.54
CA ILE A 108 -6.46 6.99 9.38
C ILE A 108 -5.54 6.11 8.53
N PHE A 109 -5.07 6.66 7.43
CA PHE A 109 -4.21 5.96 6.50
C PHE A 109 -2.87 5.53 7.11
N ALA A 110 -2.18 6.40 7.85
CA ALA A 110 -0.97 6.04 8.57
C ALA A 110 -1.22 4.88 9.55
N GLY A 111 -2.31 4.94 10.32
CA GLY A 111 -2.70 3.87 11.24
C GLY A 111 -2.96 2.53 10.55
N VAL A 112 -3.68 2.56 9.42
CA VAL A 112 -3.94 1.37 8.61
C VAL A 112 -2.64 0.77 8.08
N GLU A 113 -1.72 1.58 7.58
CA GLU A 113 -0.44 1.12 7.04
C GLU A 113 0.47 0.53 8.11
N PHE A 114 0.52 1.14 9.30
CA PHE A 114 1.20 0.54 10.46
C PHE A 114 0.62 -0.83 10.81
N PHE A 115 -0.71 -0.94 10.85
CA PHE A 115 -1.37 -2.20 11.16
C PHE A 115 -1.07 -3.29 10.11
N MET A 116 -1.08 -2.94 8.83
CA MET A 116 -0.68 -3.82 7.74
C MET A 116 0.79 -4.25 7.88
N ALA A 117 1.70 -3.31 8.19
CA ALA A 117 3.11 -3.62 8.41
C ALA A 117 3.30 -4.65 9.54
N ILE A 118 2.57 -4.50 10.65
CA ILE A 118 2.61 -5.42 11.79
C ILE A 118 2.08 -6.80 11.38
N ILE A 119 0.97 -6.89 10.65
CA ILE A 119 0.42 -8.16 10.18
C ILE A 119 1.45 -8.91 9.31
N LEU A 120 2.06 -8.20 8.35
CA LEU A 120 3.06 -8.78 7.45
C LEU A 120 4.31 -9.23 8.23
N TYR A 121 4.75 -8.46 9.22
CA TYR A 121 5.86 -8.85 10.10
C TYR A 121 5.53 -10.07 10.98
N LEU A 122 4.32 -10.14 11.53
CA LEU A 122 3.89 -11.31 12.29
C LEU A 122 3.79 -12.56 11.41
N LYS A 123 3.43 -12.37 10.13
CA LYS A 123 3.37 -13.45 9.15
C LYS A 123 4.75 -13.98 8.75
N SER A 124 5.81 -13.17 8.85
CA SER A 124 7.18 -13.59 8.54
C SER A 124 7.84 -14.41 9.66
N LYS A 125 7.23 -14.47 10.85
CA LYS A 125 7.67 -15.30 11.98
C LYS A 125 7.01 -16.68 11.97
#